data_AF-A0A2S2PQ99-F1
#
_entry.id   AF-A0A2S2PQ99-F1
#
_cell.length_a   1.000
_cell.length_b   1.000
_cell.length_c   1.000
_cell.angle_alpha   90.00
_cell.angle_beta   90.00
_cell.angle_gamma   90.00
#
_symmetry.space_group_name_H-M   'P 1'
#
loop_
_entity.id
_entity.type
_entity.pdbx_description
1 polymer ?
#
loop_
_entity_poly.entity_id
_entity_poly.type
_entity_poly.pdbx_seq_one_letter_code
_entity_poly.pdbx_strand_id
1 'polypeptide(L)'
;VKSNKTITWRNFTSNIGAQTDPHIMWNKIRSLQGRKKHSNIYLSTNSSLNTDPSSIAHLLGKYFEKNSSNEMYSHDFLRQNINLPPAQLSLISPQNTHQTYLNS
;
A
#
# COMPACT_ATOMS: atom_id res chain seq x y z
N VAL A 1 14.57 -2.76 5.68
CA VAL A 1 14.30 -3.41 4.36
C VAL A 1 15.46 -4.27 3.85
N LYS A 2 16.71 -3.78 3.79
CA LYS A 2 17.86 -4.55 3.28
C LYS A 2 18.16 -5.81 4.11
N SER A 3 18.19 -5.69 5.44
CA SER A 3 18.41 -6.81 6.38
C SER A 3 17.39 -7.95 6.22
N ASN A 4 16.10 -7.63 6.10
CA ASN A 4 15.06 -8.64 5.92
C ASN A 4 15.25 -9.45 4.63
N LYS A 5 15.64 -8.80 3.52
CA LYS A 5 15.91 -9.51 2.26
C LYS A 5 17.08 -10.49 2.41
N THR A 6 18.14 -10.08 3.10
CA THR A 6 19.30 -10.93 3.40
C THR A 6 18.93 -12.14 4.26
N ILE A 7 18.12 -11.94 5.30
CA ILE A 7 17.66 -13.03 6.18
C ILE A 7 16.77 -14.01 5.41
N THR A 8 15.80 -13.51 4.63
CA THR A 8 14.92 -14.36 3.81
C THR A 8 15.72 -15.16 2.79
N TRP A 9 16.74 -14.57 2.17
CA TRP A 9 17.60 -15.28 1.22
C TRP A 9 18.42 -16.38 1.90
N ARG A 10 19.04 -16.07 3.04
CA ARG A 10 19.79 -17.05 3.84
C ARG A 10 18.90 -18.24 4.22
N ASN A 11 17.72 -17.96 4.76
CA ASN A 11 16.76 -18.99 5.16
C ASN A 11 16.32 -19.85 3.96
N PHE A 12 16.11 -19.23 2.80
CA PHE A 12 15.77 -19.96 1.58
C PHE A 12 16.91 -20.91 1.18
N THR A 13 18.16 -20.41 1.10
CA THR A 13 19.31 -21.23 0.70
C THR A 13 19.62 -22.37 1.67
N SER A 14 19.41 -22.16 2.98
CA SER A 14 19.60 -23.18 4.00
C SER A 14 18.60 -24.33 3.90
N ASN A 15 17.46 -24.13 3.24
CA ASN A 15 16.40 -25.12 3.07
C ASN A 15 16.37 -25.76 1.67
N ILE A 16 17.37 -25.48 0.82
CA ILE A 16 17.49 -26.14 -0.49
C ILE A 16 18.02 -27.56 -0.25
N GLY A 17 17.26 -28.55 -0.71
CA GLY A 17 17.62 -29.96 -0.63
C GLY A 17 17.20 -30.73 -1.89
N ALA A 18 17.45 -32.04 -1.91
CA ALA A 18 17.21 -32.88 -3.09
C ALA A 18 15.75 -32.92 -3.57
N GLN A 19 14.79 -32.56 -2.70
CA GLN A 19 13.35 -32.53 -2.99
C GLN A 19 12.83 -31.12 -3.31
N THR A 20 13.70 -30.11 -3.40
CA THR A 20 13.27 -28.75 -3.71
C THR A 20 12.85 -28.64 -5.17
N ASP A 21 11.61 -28.19 -5.42
CA ASP A 21 11.10 -27.92 -6.76
C ASP A 21 12.01 -26.92 -7.52
N PRO A 22 12.59 -27.33 -8.66
CA PRO A 22 13.41 -26.46 -9.50
C PRO A 22 12.70 -25.16 -9.91
N HIS A 23 11.38 -25.16 -10.10
CA HIS A 23 10.63 -23.95 -10.44
C HIS A 23 10.69 -22.90 -9.32
N ILE A 24 10.57 -23.33 -8.06
CA ILE A 24 10.66 -22.44 -6.90
C ILE A 24 12.07 -21.84 -6.81
N MET A 25 13.10 -22.68 -6.98
CA MET A 25 14.50 -22.24 -6.99
C MET A 25 14.76 -21.19 -8.06
N TRP A 26 14.39 -21.47 -9.30
CA TRP A 26 14.58 -20.54 -10.42
C TRP A 26 13.75 -19.25 -10.27
N ASN A 27 12.56 -19.32 -9.69
CA ASN A 27 11.77 -18.12 -9.37
C ASN A 27 12.48 -17.21 -8.38
N LYS A 28 13.09 -17.77 -7.33
CA LYS A 28 13.83 -16.99 -6.34
C LYS A 28 15.11 -16.38 -6.92
N ILE A 29 15.87 -17.12 -7.74
CA ILE A 29 17.05 -16.60 -8.45
C ILE A 29 16.67 -15.42 -9.35
N ARG A 30 15.61 -15.55 -10.17
CA ARG A 30 15.13 -14.46 -11.03
C ARG A 30 14.73 -13.22 -10.23
N SER A 31 14.13 -13.41 -9.05
CA SER A 31 13.74 -12.28 -8.17
C SER A 31 14.94 -11.48 -7.64
N LEU A 32 16.09 -12.13 -7.40
CA LEU A 32 17.33 -11.46 -6.98
C LEU A 32 17.95 -10.64 -8.10
N GLN A 33 17.88 -11.15 -9.34
CA GLN A 33 18.38 -10.46 -10.53
C GLN A 33 17.53 -9.24 -10.90
N GLY A 34 16.49 -8.91 -10.13
CA GLY A 34 15.59 -7.79 -10.43
C GLY A 34 14.73 -8.02 -11.67
N ARG A 35 14.68 -9.26 -12.21
CA ARG A 35 13.76 -9.64 -13.27
C ARG A 35 12.36 -9.68 -12.66
N LYS A 36 11.70 -8.53 -12.65
CA LYS A 36 10.31 -8.42 -12.20
C LYS A 36 9.48 -9.34 -13.09
N LYS A 37 8.72 -10.26 -12.48
CA LYS A 37 7.59 -10.85 -13.21
C LYS A 37 6.70 -9.68 -13.60
N HIS A 38 6.38 -9.55 -14.89
CA HIS A 38 5.25 -8.75 -15.32
C HIS A 38 4.01 -9.41 -14.71
N SER A 39 3.58 -8.94 -13.55
CA SER A 39 2.29 -9.31 -12.99
C SER A 39 1.26 -8.43 -13.66
N ASN A 40 0.60 -8.95 -14.68
CA ASN A 40 -0.59 -8.29 -15.19
C ASN A 40 -1.64 -8.34 -14.09
N ILE A 41 -2.13 -7.16 -13.71
CA ILE A 41 -3.27 -7.03 -12.80
C ILE A 41 -4.49 -7.01 -13.69
N TYR A 42 -5.48 -7.83 -13.36
CA TYR A 42 -6.77 -7.86 -14.03
C TYR A 42 -7.85 -7.58 -12.99
N LEU A 43 -8.80 -6.71 -13.32
CA LEU A 43 -9.88 -6.33 -12.40
C LEU A 43 -11.22 -6.74 -12.99
N SER A 44 -11.95 -7.60 -12.29
CA SER A 44 -13.31 -7.96 -12.66
C SER A 44 -14.33 -7.09 -11.93
N THR A 45 -15.26 -6.50 -12.66
CA THR A 45 -16.34 -5.66 -12.13
C THR A 45 -17.64 -5.99 -12.86
N ASN A 46 -18.73 -6.32 -12.14
CA ASN A 46 -20.07 -6.49 -12.72
C ASN A 46 -20.08 -7.26 -14.06
N SER A 47 -19.40 -8.42 -14.09
CA SER A 47 -19.30 -9.32 -15.25
C SER A 47 -18.39 -8.86 -16.41
N SER A 48 -17.64 -7.76 -16.27
CA SER A 48 -16.59 -7.35 -17.23
C SER A 48 -15.19 -7.56 -16.65
N LEU A 49 -14.21 -7.85 -17.52
CA LEU A 49 -12.80 -8.00 -17.18
C LEU A 49 -12.01 -6.82 -17.73
N ASN A 50 -11.45 -6.01 -16.85
CA ASN A 50 -10.56 -4.91 -17.20
C ASN A 50 -9.12 -5.40 -17.20
N THR A 51 -8.43 -5.18 -18.32
CA THR A 51 -7.03 -5.55 -18.52
C THR A 51 -6.11 -4.35 -18.73
N ASP A 52 -6.67 -3.18 -19.03
CA ASP A 52 -5.91 -1.94 -19.19
C ASP A 52 -5.52 -1.35 -17.81
N PRO A 53 -4.22 -1.14 -17.54
CA PRO A 53 -3.77 -0.62 -16.25
C PRO A 53 -4.35 0.74 -15.87
N SER A 54 -4.54 1.65 -16.82
CA SER A 54 -5.09 2.99 -16.55
C SER A 54 -6.55 2.90 -16.11
N SER A 55 -7.33 2.08 -16.81
CA SER A 55 -8.73 1.80 -16.50
C SER A 55 -8.87 1.12 -15.14
N ILE A 56 -8.00 0.15 -14.83
CA ILE A 56 -7.96 -0.52 -13.52
C ILE A 56 -7.64 0.50 -12.41
N ALA A 57 -6.63 1.35 -12.60
CA ALA A 57 -6.25 2.37 -11.63
C ALA A 57 -7.40 3.37 -11.39
N HIS A 58 -8.09 3.78 -12.45
CA HIS A 58 -9.26 4.65 -12.36
C HIS A 58 -10.40 4.01 -11.57
N LEU A 59 -10.74 2.75 -11.85
CA LEU A 59 -11.80 2.02 -11.15
C LEU A 59 -11.49 1.84 -9.66
N LEU A 60 -10.24 1.51 -9.32
CA LEU A 60 -9.79 1.46 -7.93
C LEU A 60 -9.92 2.84 -7.27
N GLY A 61 -9.48 3.90 -7.95
CA GLY A 61 -9.60 5.27 -7.47
C GLY A 61 -11.07 5.64 -7.16
N LYS A 62 -11.98 5.33 -8.08
CA LYS A 62 -13.43 5.56 -7.89
C LYS A 62 -14.00 4.76 -6.73
N TYR A 63 -13.57 3.52 -6.54
CA TYR A 63 -14.00 2.70 -5.42
C TYR A 63 -13.56 3.31 -4.08
N PHE A 64 -12.29 3.71 -3.96
CA PHE A 64 -11.78 4.33 -2.75
C PHE A 64 -12.38 5.71 -2.50
N GLU A 65 -12.57 6.53 -3.54
CA GLU A 65 -13.27 7.82 -3.45
C GLU A 65 -14.65 7.63 -2.84
N LYS A 66 -15.46 6.72 -3.40
CA LYS A 66 -16.81 6.43 -2.90
C LYS A 66 -16.77 5.94 -1.47
N ASN A 67 -15.89 4.99 -1.15
CA ASN A 67 -15.78 4.41 0.19
C ASN A 67 -15.30 5.43 1.23
N SER A 68 -14.55 6.44 0.82
CA SER A 68 -14.05 7.51 1.69
C SER A 68 -14.94 8.76 1.69
N SER A 69 -16.03 8.74 0.92
CA SER A 69 -16.94 9.87 0.81
C SER A 69 -17.85 9.95 2.04
N ASN A 70 -18.36 11.15 2.29
CA ASN A 70 -19.32 11.37 3.37
C ASN A 70 -20.61 10.56 3.18
N GLU A 71 -20.94 10.16 1.94
CA GLU A 71 -22.11 9.33 1.64
C GLU A 71 -22.05 7.94 2.29
N MET A 72 -20.85 7.47 2.66
CA MET A 72 -20.65 6.18 3.32
C MET A 72 -20.89 6.24 4.85
N TYR A 73 -20.95 7.44 5.43
CA TYR A 73 -21.16 7.62 6.86
C TYR A 73 -22.62 7.88 7.19
N SER A 74 -23.05 7.47 8.39
CA SER A 74 -24.40 7.77 8.88
C SER A 74 -24.58 9.26 9.14
N HIS A 75 -25.82 9.75 9.04
CA HIS A 75 -26.16 11.15 9.34
C HIS A 75 -25.73 11.57 10.76
N ASP A 76 -25.87 10.69 11.74
CA ASP A 76 -25.47 10.97 13.12
C ASP A 76 -23.95 11.18 13.25
N PHE A 77 -23.15 10.36 12.55
CA PHE A 77 -21.70 10.51 12.52
C PHE A 77 -21.28 11.82 11.87
N LEU A 78 -21.88 12.17 10.73
CA LEU A 78 -21.61 13.43 10.03
C LEU A 78 -22.00 14.65 10.89
N ARG A 79 -23.13 14.58 11.59
CA ARG A 79 -23.59 15.66 12.47
C ARG A 79 -22.63 15.89 13.64
N GLN A 80 -22.10 14.82 14.24
CA GLN A 80 -21.08 14.95 15.29
C GLN A 80 -19.80 15.61 14.77
N ASN A 81 -19.40 15.35 13.52
CA ASN A 81 -18.23 15.99 12.91
C ASN A 81 -18.41 17.51 12.78
N ILE A 82 -19.58 17.98 12.32
CA ILE A 82 -19.88 19.42 12.18
C ILE A 82 -19.86 20.14 13.54
N ASN A 83 -20.27 19.44 14.60
CA ASN A 83 -20.30 20.00 15.95
C ASN A 83 -18.95 19.96 16.66
N LEU A 84 -17.92 19.33 16.07
CA LEU A 84 -16.57 19.42 16.60
C LEU A 84 -16.01 20.81 16.31
N PRO A 85 -15.30 21.43 17.27
CA PRO A 85 -14.51 22.61 16.98
C PRO A 85 -13.57 22.33 15.80
N PRO A 86 -13.37 23.29 14.87
CA PRO A 86 -12.39 23.12 13.82
C PRO A 86 -11.06 22.70 14.45
N ALA A 87 -10.39 21.71 13.84
CA ALA A 87 -9.09 21.26 14.30
C ALA A 87 -8.21 22.49 14.55
N GLN A 88 -7.66 22.60 15.76
CA GLN A 88 -6.82 23.74 16.10
C GLN A 88 -5.69 23.80 15.06
N LEU A 89 -5.69 24.86 14.26
CA LEU A 89 -4.60 25.13 13.34
C LEU A 89 -3.34 25.18 14.19
N SER A 90 -2.32 24.38 13.83
CA SER A 90 -1.04 24.44 14.51
C SER A 90 -0.51 25.86 14.40
N LEU A 91 -0.42 26.58 15.53
CA LEU A 91 0.21 27.90 15.62
C LEU A 91 1.75 27.83 15.45
N ILE A 92 2.26 26.64 15.17
CA ILE A 92 3.66 26.36 14.87
C ILE A 92 4.02 27.08 13.56
N SER A 93 4.81 28.15 13.69
CA SER A 93 5.41 28.81 12.54
C SER A 93 6.55 27.93 12.00
N PRO A 94 6.49 27.45 10.75
CA PRO A 94 7.56 26.63 10.16
C PRO A 94 8.88 27.37 10.01
N GLN A 95 8.87 28.70 10.19
CA GLN A 95 10.05 29.57 10.14
C GLN A 95 10.59 29.92 11.53
N ASN A 96 10.03 29.36 12.61
CA ASN A 96 10.51 29.60 13.96
C ASN A 96 11.78 28.78 14.23
N THR A 97 12.95 29.43 14.10
CA THR A 97 14.27 28.84 14.36
C THR A 97 14.53 28.50 15.83
N HIS A 98 13.69 28.95 16.76
CA HIS A 98 13.79 28.63 18.19
C HIS A 98 12.95 27.41 18.60
N GLN A 99 12.26 26.77 17.66
CA GLN A 99 11.45 25.59 17.97
C GLN A 99 12.31 24.33 18.08
N THR A 100 12.85 24.09 19.28
CA THR A 100 13.71 22.92 19.58
C THR A 100 12.94 21.71 20.08
N TYR A 101 11.64 21.83 20.35
CA TYR A 101 10.82 20.75 20.91
C TYR A 101 9.59 20.50 20.04
N LEU A 102 9.72 19.61 19.07
CA LEU A 102 8.59 18.93 18.43
C LEU A 102 8.67 17.46 18.88
N ASN A 103 7.80 17.10 19.83
CA ASN A 103 7.68 15.80 20.50
C ASN A 103 8.81 15.46 21.49
N SER A 104 8.66 15.93 22.74
CA SER A 104 9.17 15.24 23.93
C SER A 104 8.05 14.42 24.55
#